data_AF-A0A496V7H2-F1
#
_entry.id   AF-A0A496V7H2-F1
#
_cell.length_a   1.000
_cell.length_b   1.000
_cell.length_c   1.000
_cell.angle_alpha   90.00
_cell.angle_beta   90.00
_cell.angle_gamma   90.00
#
_symmetry.space_group_name_H-M   'P 1'
#
loop_
_entity.id
_entity.type
_entity.pdbx_description
1 polymer ?
#
loop_
_entity_poly.entity_id
_entity_poly.type
_entity_poly.pdbx_seq_one_letter_code
_entity_poly.pdbx_strand_id
1 'polypeptide(L)'
;MTRKWLLASFLLLGAFNVFGDEFDYPDLDSYGIDVSGEFFITSAVFQGGISLNDEDFYDDLVEQTRSDYVKVRGLVEPDRDHLEKQADILVVAVYTPLVEDELLSHSLLYMLGENGGVFVWDGQLSSLVAFVKDVTLTESQPVSMYSGKFDFAGLLDIYFGYRLVNNETGGDNNGAIDIQNRDGTIVVCDEPIETFINP
;
A
#
# COMPACT_ATOMS: atom_id res chain seq x y z
N MET A 1 -25.27 28.27 46.22
CA MET A 1 -23.83 28.08 45.92
C MET A 1 -23.55 26.58 45.84
N THR A 2 -23.53 26.09 44.61
CA THR A 2 -23.35 24.70 44.20
C THR A 2 -21.86 24.40 44.03
N ARG A 3 -21.38 23.28 44.58
CA ARG A 3 -20.24 22.48 44.08
C ARG A 3 -20.04 21.22 44.94
N LYS A 4 -20.54 20.10 44.44
CA LYS A 4 -20.13 18.74 44.81
C LYS A 4 -20.12 17.94 43.52
N TRP A 5 -18.93 17.68 42.99
CA TRP A 5 -18.64 16.57 42.09
C TRP A 5 -17.18 16.17 42.34
N LEU A 6 -17.04 15.07 43.06
CA LEU A 6 -15.88 14.17 43.05
C LEU A 6 -16.33 13.01 42.17
N LEU A 7 -15.53 12.62 41.20
CA LEU A 7 -15.39 11.29 40.59
C LEU A 7 -14.35 11.46 39.49
N ALA A 8 -13.10 11.13 39.80
CA ALA A 8 -12.50 9.81 39.63
C ALA A 8 -11.89 9.69 38.22
N SER A 9 -10.56 9.80 38.20
CA SER A 9 -9.70 9.49 37.08
C SER A 9 -10.05 8.13 36.50
N PHE A 10 -10.20 8.07 35.18
CA PHE A 10 -9.95 6.88 34.40
C PHE A 10 -9.00 7.27 33.27
N LEU A 11 -7.71 7.07 33.51
CA LEU A 11 -6.75 6.82 32.46
C LEU A 11 -7.12 5.45 31.89
N LEU A 12 -7.83 5.43 30.75
CA LEU A 12 -7.84 4.23 29.92
C LEU A 12 -6.71 4.38 28.91
N LEU A 13 -5.52 3.95 29.32
CA LEU A 13 -4.45 3.60 28.40
C LEU A 13 -4.90 2.29 27.71
N GLY A 14 -5.71 2.42 26.66
CA GLY A 14 -6.00 1.32 25.77
C GLY A 14 -4.79 1.10 24.88
N ALA A 15 -3.86 0.25 25.31
CA ALA A 15 -2.94 -0.38 24.38
C ALA A 15 -3.80 -1.15 23.36
N PHE A 16 -3.89 -0.62 22.15
CA PHE A 16 -4.38 -1.37 21.00
C PHE A 16 -3.33 -2.44 20.70
N ASN A 17 -3.42 -3.57 21.38
CA ASN A 17 -2.92 -4.81 20.83
C ASN A 17 -3.96 -5.24 19.80
N VAL A 18 -3.77 -4.82 18.55
CA VAL A 18 -4.39 -5.52 17.43
C VAL A 18 -3.72 -6.89 17.42
N PHE A 19 -4.40 -7.87 18.02
CA PHE A 19 -4.12 -9.26 17.68
C PHE A 19 -4.26 -9.35 16.16
N GLY A 20 -3.19 -9.77 15.49
CA GLY A 20 -3.22 -10.00 14.06
C GLY A 20 -4.32 -11.01 13.78
N ASP A 21 -5.42 -10.53 13.22
CA ASP A 21 -6.32 -11.38 12.48
C ASP A 21 -5.44 -12.00 11.38
N GLU A 22 -5.20 -13.31 11.48
CA GLU A 22 -4.58 -14.10 10.43
C GLU A 22 -5.59 -14.12 9.28
N PHE A 23 -5.51 -13.10 8.44
CA PHE A 23 -6.28 -13.04 7.21
C PHE A 23 -5.61 -13.97 6.21
N ASP A 24 -6.39 -14.91 5.65
CA ASP A 24 -5.96 -15.73 4.52
C ASP A 24 -5.94 -14.81 3.30
N TYR A 25 -4.74 -14.45 2.87
CA TYR A 25 -4.53 -13.60 1.70
C TYR A 25 -3.99 -14.47 0.56
N PRO A 26 -4.42 -14.21 -0.68
CA PRO A 26 -3.83 -14.84 -1.86
C PRO A 26 -2.36 -14.46 -1.98
N ASP A 27 -1.50 -15.44 -2.28
CA ASP A 27 -0.09 -15.20 -2.58
C ASP A 27 0.06 -14.43 -3.90
N LEU A 28 0.97 -13.45 -3.91
CA LEU A 28 1.32 -12.65 -5.09
C LEU A 28 2.81 -12.84 -5.38
N ASP A 29 3.15 -13.09 -6.64
CA ASP A 29 4.55 -13.13 -7.07
C ASP A 29 5.26 -11.79 -6.82
N SER A 30 6.59 -11.76 -6.81
CA SER A 30 7.35 -10.56 -6.46
C SER A 30 8.68 -10.42 -7.20
N TYR A 31 9.12 -9.18 -7.38
CA TYR A 31 10.45 -8.86 -7.89
C TYR A 31 11.00 -7.57 -7.28
N GLY A 32 12.32 -7.39 -7.41
CA GLY A 32 13.01 -6.17 -7.05
C GLY A 32 13.47 -5.38 -8.29
N ILE A 33 13.57 -4.07 -8.15
CA ILE A 33 14.19 -3.14 -9.10
C ILE A 33 15.27 -2.37 -8.34
N ASP A 34 16.51 -2.37 -8.83
CA ASP A 34 17.61 -1.62 -8.22
C ASP A 34 17.67 -0.14 -8.68
N VAL A 35 18.65 0.60 -8.17
CA VAL A 35 18.88 2.02 -8.56
C VAL A 35 19.18 2.26 -10.03
N SER A 36 19.67 1.23 -10.73
CA SER A 36 19.97 1.28 -12.15
C SER A 36 18.75 0.98 -13.02
N GLY A 37 17.63 0.57 -12.39
CA GLY A 37 16.43 0.10 -13.06
C GLY A 37 16.53 -1.36 -13.50
N GLU A 38 17.50 -2.12 -13.00
CA GLU A 38 17.64 -3.54 -13.30
C GLU A 38 16.77 -4.39 -12.37
N PHE A 39 16.11 -5.39 -12.96
CA PHE A 39 15.27 -6.32 -12.21
C PHE A 39 16.11 -7.40 -11.53
N PHE A 40 15.75 -7.78 -10.31
CA PHE A 40 16.36 -8.88 -9.58
C PHE A 40 15.33 -9.73 -8.84
N ILE A 41 15.69 -10.98 -8.55
CA ILE A 41 14.87 -11.89 -7.76
C ILE A 41 15.03 -11.55 -6.28
N THR A 42 13.90 -11.39 -5.59
CA THR A 42 13.83 -11.10 -4.15
C THR A 42 13.33 -12.33 -3.40
N SER A 43 13.64 -12.43 -2.10
CA SER A 43 13.02 -13.40 -1.20
C SER A 43 11.76 -12.88 -0.50
N ALA A 44 11.37 -11.63 -0.79
CA ALA A 44 10.17 -11.02 -0.23
C ALA A 44 8.90 -11.75 -0.69
N VAL A 45 7.95 -11.96 0.22
CA VAL A 45 6.64 -12.54 -0.07
C VAL A 45 5.59 -11.46 0.01
N PHE A 46 4.67 -11.46 -0.95
CA PHE A 46 3.52 -10.56 -0.97
C PHE A 46 2.26 -11.40 -0.93
N GLN A 47 1.29 -10.94 -0.18
CA GLN A 47 -0.05 -11.51 -0.18
C GLN A 47 -1.06 -10.38 -0.17
N GLY A 48 -2.19 -10.51 -0.86
CA GLY A 48 -3.21 -9.47 -0.79
C GLY A 48 -4.42 -9.75 -1.63
N GLY A 49 -5.51 -9.08 -1.30
CA GLY A 49 -6.77 -9.29 -1.98
C GLY A 49 -7.80 -8.20 -1.73
N ILE A 50 -8.98 -8.42 -2.28
CA ILE A 50 -10.17 -7.60 -2.07
C ILE A 50 -11.18 -8.37 -1.23
N SER A 51 -11.84 -7.68 -0.30
CA SER A 51 -13.01 -8.16 0.43
C SER A 51 -14.20 -7.26 0.11
N LEU A 52 -15.35 -7.89 -0.18
CA LEU A 52 -16.62 -7.20 -0.43
C LEU A 52 -17.56 -7.38 0.76
N ASN A 53 -18.15 -6.28 1.23
CA ASN A 53 -19.16 -6.26 2.30
C ASN A 53 -18.75 -7.03 3.57
N ASP A 54 -17.46 -6.97 3.92
CA ASP A 54 -16.86 -7.65 5.06
C ASP A 54 -16.80 -9.20 4.95
N GLU A 55 -16.89 -9.74 3.74
CA GLU A 55 -16.63 -11.16 3.44
C GLU A 55 -15.12 -11.48 3.40
N ASP A 56 -14.78 -12.73 3.15
CA ASP A 56 -13.40 -13.19 3.00
C ASP A 56 -12.72 -12.51 1.79
N PHE A 57 -11.37 -12.55 1.76
CA PHE A 57 -10.61 -12.00 0.65
C PHE A 57 -10.65 -12.95 -0.55
N TYR A 58 -10.86 -12.40 -1.75
CA TYR A 58 -10.90 -13.19 -2.99
C TYR A 58 -9.49 -13.40 -3.56
N ASP A 59 -9.26 -14.61 -4.10
CA ASP A 59 -8.01 -15.05 -4.73
C ASP A 59 -7.90 -14.72 -6.23
N ASP A 60 -9.02 -14.44 -6.87
CA ASP A 60 -9.12 -14.16 -8.31
C ASP A 60 -9.79 -12.80 -8.55
N LEU A 61 -9.80 -12.37 -9.82
CA LEU A 61 -10.58 -11.21 -10.29
C LEU A 61 -12.00 -11.23 -9.69
N VAL A 62 -12.31 -10.19 -8.91
CA VAL A 62 -13.63 -10.04 -8.30
C VAL A 62 -14.51 -9.06 -9.10
N GLU A 63 -15.68 -9.54 -9.52
CA GLU A 63 -16.74 -8.68 -10.04
C GLU A 63 -17.52 -8.05 -8.88
N GLN A 64 -17.60 -6.72 -8.87
CA GLN A 64 -18.33 -5.97 -7.85
C GLN A 64 -19.23 -4.91 -8.47
N THR A 65 -20.09 -4.31 -7.65
CA THR A 65 -20.93 -3.18 -8.00
C THR A 65 -20.49 -1.93 -7.24
N ARG A 66 -20.88 -0.74 -7.73
CA ARG A 66 -20.62 0.53 -7.03
C ARG A 66 -21.31 0.66 -5.67
N SER A 67 -22.23 -0.25 -5.35
CA SER A 67 -22.88 -0.29 -4.04
C SER A 67 -22.12 -1.09 -2.99
N ASP A 68 -21.20 -1.96 -3.41
CA ASP A 68 -20.42 -2.81 -2.50
C ASP A 68 -19.45 -1.98 -1.67
N TYR A 69 -19.33 -2.34 -0.40
CA TYR A 69 -18.28 -1.82 0.45
C TYR A 69 -17.03 -2.68 0.28
N VAL A 70 -15.90 -2.05 0.05
CA VAL A 70 -14.67 -2.71 -0.39
C VAL A 70 -13.57 -2.46 0.60
N LYS A 71 -12.81 -3.50 0.90
CA LYS A 71 -11.51 -3.41 1.57
C LYS A 71 -10.45 -3.97 0.65
N VAL A 72 -9.38 -3.20 0.43
CA VAL A 72 -8.16 -3.67 -0.25
C VAL A 72 -7.07 -3.74 0.80
N ARG A 73 -6.51 -4.92 1.01
CA ARG A 73 -5.44 -5.16 1.99
C ARG A 73 -4.38 -6.09 1.42
N GLY A 74 -3.18 -5.94 1.96
CA GLY A 74 -2.09 -6.86 1.70
C GLY A 74 -1.17 -7.01 2.89
N LEU A 75 -0.28 -7.97 2.77
CA LEU A 75 0.80 -8.30 3.67
C LEU A 75 2.09 -8.34 2.87
N VAL A 76 3.13 -7.73 3.42
CA VAL A 76 4.49 -7.86 2.89
C VAL A 76 5.33 -8.57 3.94
N GLU A 77 5.99 -9.65 3.55
CA GLU A 77 7.13 -10.20 4.27
C GLU A 77 8.39 -9.75 3.54
N PRO A 78 9.11 -8.73 4.04
CA PRO A 78 10.25 -8.17 3.32
C PRO A 78 11.37 -9.19 3.12
N ASP A 79 12.26 -8.89 2.17
CA ASP A 79 13.47 -9.68 2.00
C ASP A 79 14.24 -9.71 3.33
N ARG A 80 14.82 -10.86 3.69
CA ARG A 80 15.53 -11.03 4.96
C ARG A 80 16.67 -10.02 5.12
N ASP A 81 17.33 -9.64 4.04
CA ASP A 81 18.41 -8.66 4.04
C ASP A 81 17.89 -7.21 4.14
N HIS A 82 16.58 -7.00 4.07
CA HIS A 82 15.90 -5.72 4.19
C HIS A 82 15.25 -5.48 5.56
N LEU A 83 15.17 -6.50 6.42
CA LEU A 83 14.62 -6.37 7.77
C LEU A 83 15.39 -5.31 8.58
N GLU A 84 14.65 -4.60 9.43
CA GLU A 84 15.11 -3.49 10.27
C GLU A 84 15.62 -2.25 9.52
N LYS A 85 15.61 -2.24 8.18
CA LYS A 85 15.89 -1.04 7.37
C LYS A 85 14.66 -0.14 7.32
N GLN A 86 14.90 1.15 7.05
CA GLN A 86 13.80 2.08 6.77
C GLN A 86 13.37 1.97 5.31
N ALA A 87 12.07 2.07 5.09
CA ALA A 87 11.48 2.07 3.76
C ALA A 87 10.27 3.00 3.68
N ASP A 88 9.93 3.42 2.47
CA ASP A 88 8.59 3.88 2.14
C ASP A 88 7.74 2.70 1.68
N ILE A 89 6.48 2.62 2.10
CA ILE A 89 5.49 1.77 1.44
C ILE A 89 4.92 2.51 0.23
N LEU A 90 4.81 1.81 -0.89
CA LEU A 90 4.31 2.31 -2.16
C LEU A 90 3.03 1.56 -2.55
N VAL A 91 2.08 2.27 -3.14
CA VAL A 91 0.86 1.68 -3.71
C VAL A 91 0.55 2.39 -5.02
N VAL A 92 0.38 1.62 -6.09
CA VAL A 92 -0.01 2.10 -7.42
C VAL A 92 -1.24 1.37 -7.91
N ALA A 93 -2.01 2.04 -8.77
CA ALA A 93 -3.19 1.47 -9.37
C ALA A 93 -3.23 1.75 -10.86
N VAL A 94 -3.60 0.75 -11.66
CA VAL A 94 -3.88 0.88 -13.08
C VAL A 94 -5.39 0.75 -13.25
N TYR A 95 -6.01 1.79 -13.79
CA TYR A 95 -7.46 1.82 -14.01
C TYR A 95 -7.75 1.82 -15.50
N THR A 96 -8.53 0.84 -15.95
CA THR A 96 -9.00 0.74 -17.34
C THR A 96 -10.51 1.00 -17.37
N PRO A 97 -10.95 2.17 -17.90
CA PRO A 97 -12.36 2.56 -17.85
C PRO A 97 -13.23 1.70 -18.76
N LEU A 98 -14.44 1.38 -18.29
CA LEU A 98 -15.44 0.72 -19.14
C LEU A 98 -16.13 1.78 -20.02
N VAL A 99 -15.67 1.93 -21.26
CA VAL A 99 -16.24 2.86 -22.25
C VAL A 99 -16.73 2.09 -23.49
N GLU A 100 -17.81 2.56 -24.12
CA GLU A 100 -18.38 1.92 -25.33
C GLU A 100 -17.44 1.97 -26.54
N ASP A 101 -16.53 2.95 -26.59
CA ASP A 101 -15.54 3.10 -27.64
C ASP A 101 -14.19 2.55 -27.16
N GLU A 102 -13.84 1.34 -27.60
CA GLU A 102 -12.58 0.68 -27.26
C GLU A 102 -11.35 1.52 -27.62
N LEU A 103 -11.43 2.42 -28.61
CA LEU A 103 -10.33 3.33 -28.97
C LEU A 103 -10.08 4.42 -27.93
N LEU A 104 -10.99 4.58 -26.96
CA LEU A 104 -10.87 5.51 -25.84
C LEU A 104 -10.53 4.81 -24.51
N SER A 105 -10.48 3.47 -24.50
CA SER A 105 -10.11 2.66 -23.33
C SER A 105 -8.60 2.63 -23.13
N HIS A 106 -8.05 3.77 -22.69
CA HIS A 106 -6.65 3.84 -22.28
C HIS A 106 -6.55 3.73 -20.76
N SER A 107 -5.66 2.86 -20.28
CA SER A 107 -5.41 2.72 -18.85
C SER A 107 -4.79 3.99 -18.28
N LEU A 108 -5.29 4.39 -17.11
CA LEU A 108 -4.81 5.52 -16.34
C LEU A 108 -3.99 5.00 -15.15
N LEU A 109 -2.78 5.54 -14.97
CA LEU A 109 -1.91 5.16 -13.87
C LEU A 109 -2.08 6.14 -12.70
N TYR A 110 -2.23 5.58 -11.51
CA TYR A 110 -2.35 6.31 -10.27
C TYR A 110 -1.36 5.80 -9.23
N MET A 111 -1.01 6.68 -8.30
CA MET A 111 -0.25 6.35 -7.10
C MET A 111 -0.99 6.90 -5.89
N LEU A 112 -1.00 6.12 -4.81
CA LEU A 112 -1.60 6.52 -3.54
C LEU A 112 -0.52 7.10 -2.64
N GLY A 113 -0.76 8.30 -2.15
CA GLY A 113 0.07 8.97 -1.16
C GLY A 113 -0.54 8.94 0.25
N GLU A 114 0.18 9.53 1.18
CA GLU A 114 -0.24 9.67 2.57
C GLU A 114 -1.66 10.24 2.71
N ASN A 115 -2.37 9.79 3.75
CA ASN A 115 -3.74 10.23 4.07
C ASN A 115 -4.78 9.97 2.96
N GLY A 116 -4.55 8.97 2.10
CA GLY A 116 -5.47 8.60 1.03
C GLY A 116 -5.46 9.55 -0.16
N GLY A 117 -4.38 10.33 -0.33
CA GLY A 117 -4.20 11.15 -1.53
C GLY A 117 -4.05 10.27 -2.76
N VAL A 118 -4.77 10.57 -3.84
CA VAL A 118 -4.65 9.87 -5.12
C VAL A 118 -4.06 10.83 -6.14
N PHE A 119 -2.96 10.42 -6.78
CA PHE A 119 -2.23 11.24 -7.75
C PHE A 119 -2.10 10.49 -9.07
N VAL A 120 -2.17 11.23 -10.18
CA VAL A 120 -1.82 10.67 -11.50
C VAL A 120 -0.33 10.38 -11.52
N TRP A 121 0.03 9.18 -11.99
CA TRP A 121 1.41 8.75 -12.13
C TRP A 121 1.84 8.79 -13.59
N ASP A 122 3.07 9.25 -13.85
CA ASP A 122 3.67 9.35 -15.19
C ASP A 122 4.43 8.08 -15.61
N GLY A 123 4.36 7.01 -14.79
CA GLY A 123 5.07 5.75 -15.01
C GLY A 123 6.55 5.80 -14.64
N GLN A 124 7.08 6.91 -14.14
CA GLN A 124 8.48 7.02 -13.73
C GLN A 124 8.64 6.63 -12.25
N LEU A 125 9.53 5.68 -11.95
CA LEU A 125 9.78 5.26 -10.56
C LEU A 125 10.24 6.40 -9.65
N SER A 126 10.96 7.38 -10.21
CA SER A 126 11.44 8.57 -9.48
C SER A 126 10.31 9.52 -9.05
N SER A 127 9.14 9.45 -9.67
CA SER A 127 7.98 10.30 -9.32
C SER A 127 7.06 9.67 -8.27
N LEU A 128 7.30 8.39 -7.91
CA LEU A 128 6.49 7.65 -6.95
C LEU A 128 6.51 8.30 -5.57
N VAL A 129 5.30 8.64 -5.10
CA VAL A 129 5.05 9.13 -3.75
C VAL A 129 4.87 7.95 -2.79
N ALA A 130 5.26 8.17 -1.54
CA ALA A 130 5.05 7.19 -0.49
C ALA A 130 3.59 7.19 -0.03
N PHE A 131 3.01 5.99 0.07
CA PHE A 131 1.73 5.76 0.72
C PHE A 131 1.87 5.82 2.24
N VAL A 132 2.93 5.19 2.77
CA VAL A 132 3.39 5.31 4.17
C VAL A 132 4.89 5.58 4.13
N LYS A 133 5.37 6.58 4.89
CA LYS A 133 6.78 6.97 4.91
C LYS A 133 7.55 6.40 6.08
N ASP A 134 8.85 6.21 5.87
CA ASP A 134 9.86 5.98 6.91
C ASP A 134 9.46 4.87 7.91
N VAL A 135 8.97 3.75 7.38
CA VAL A 135 8.63 2.57 8.19
C VAL A 135 9.85 1.69 8.39
N THR A 136 10.05 1.19 9.60
CA THR A 136 11.03 0.15 9.86
C THR A 136 10.44 -1.18 9.46
N LEU A 137 11.05 -1.84 8.48
CA LEU A 137 10.60 -3.12 7.97
C LEU A 137 10.74 -4.21 9.05
N THR A 138 9.61 -4.81 9.43
CA THR A 138 9.54 -5.98 10.32
C THR A 138 9.32 -7.26 9.52
N GLU A 139 9.35 -8.43 10.17
CA GLU A 139 9.13 -9.73 9.51
C GLU A 139 7.81 -9.80 8.74
N SER A 140 6.80 -9.08 9.21
CA SER A 140 5.51 -8.94 8.55
C SER A 140 5.06 -7.49 8.61
N GLN A 141 4.64 -6.96 7.46
CA GLN A 141 4.27 -5.56 7.28
C GLN A 141 2.88 -5.49 6.61
N PRO A 142 1.80 -5.32 7.40
CA PRO A 142 0.46 -5.21 6.84
C PRO A 142 0.26 -3.85 6.15
N VAL A 143 -0.50 -3.85 5.06
CA VAL A 143 -0.81 -2.68 4.24
C VAL A 143 -2.32 -2.57 4.04
N SER A 144 -2.94 -1.57 4.66
CA SER A 144 -4.36 -1.25 4.44
C SER A 144 -4.49 -0.17 3.37
N MET A 145 -4.73 -0.58 2.12
CA MET A 145 -4.65 0.30 0.95
C MET A 145 -5.93 1.12 0.76
N TYR A 146 -7.09 0.49 0.92
CA TYR A 146 -8.37 1.13 0.67
C TYR A 146 -9.50 0.55 1.53
N SER A 147 -10.46 1.41 1.90
CA SER A 147 -11.69 1.02 2.60
C SER A 147 -12.80 2.00 2.21
N GLY A 148 -13.79 1.57 1.44
CA GLY A 148 -14.77 2.49 0.89
C GLY A 148 -15.65 1.89 -0.20
N LYS A 149 -16.15 2.74 -1.11
CA LYS A 149 -16.90 2.31 -2.29
C LYS A 149 -16.26 2.93 -3.52
N PHE A 150 -16.10 2.16 -4.58
CA PHE A 150 -15.70 2.70 -5.87
C PHE A 150 -16.91 3.33 -6.56
N ASP A 151 -16.79 4.59 -6.95
CA ASP A 151 -17.85 5.37 -7.61
C ASP A 151 -17.67 5.45 -9.13
N PHE A 152 -16.79 4.63 -9.70
CA PHE A 152 -16.51 4.47 -11.14
C PHE A 152 -16.79 3.05 -11.63
N ALA A 153 -16.68 2.80 -12.94
CA ALA A 153 -16.87 1.49 -13.56
C ALA A 153 -15.70 1.16 -14.50
N GLY A 154 -15.20 -0.07 -14.46
CA GLY A 154 -14.00 -0.49 -15.18
C GLY A 154 -13.20 -1.53 -14.44
N LEU A 155 -12.03 -1.88 -14.99
CA LEU A 155 -11.05 -2.76 -14.35
C LEU A 155 -10.06 -1.93 -13.53
N LEU A 156 -9.73 -2.42 -12.34
CA LEU A 156 -8.76 -1.82 -11.44
C LEU A 156 -7.75 -2.87 -10.97
N ASP A 157 -6.48 -2.61 -11.27
CA ASP A 157 -5.36 -3.46 -10.88
C ASP A 157 -4.53 -2.69 -9.86
N ILE A 158 -4.30 -3.27 -8.67
CA ILE A 158 -3.59 -2.60 -7.57
C ILE A 158 -2.30 -3.35 -7.27
N TYR A 159 -1.19 -2.62 -7.26
CA TYR A 159 0.12 -3.12 -6.88
C TYR A 159 0.63 -2.39 -5.65
N PHE A 160 1.38 -3.09 -4.81
CA PHE A 160 2.00 -2.50 -3.62
C PHE A 160 3.38 -3.09 -3.37
N GLY A 161 4.18 -2.33 -2.65
CA GLY A 161 5.61 -2.58 -2.51
C GLY A 161 6.24 -1.73 -1.43
N TYR A 162 7.56 -1.83 -1.32
CA TYR A 162 8.36 -0.94 -0.49
C TYR A 162 9.59 -0.46 -1.24
N ARG A 163 10.06 0.74 -0.88
CA ARG A 163 11.28 1.34 -1.40
C ARG A 163 12.22 1.62 -0.24
N LEU A 164 13.42 1.04 -0.28
CA LEU A 164 14.42 1.28 0.76
C LEU A 164 14.85 2.76 0.78
N VAL A 165 14.90 3.31 1.99
CA VAL A 165 15.44 4.65 2.25
C VAL A 165 16.87 4.48 2.72
N ASN A 166 17.80 5.24 2.13
CA ASN A 166 19.19 5.17 2.55
C ASN A 166 19.35 5.93 3.86
N ASN A 167 19.61 5.19 4.93
CA ASN A 167 19.87 5.76 6.25
C ASN A 167 21.37 5.86 6.53
N GLU A 168 22.23 5.96 5.52
CA GLU A 168 23.64 6.26 5.80
C GLU A 168 23.70 7.59 6.56
N THR A 169 23.76 7.51 7.87
CA THR A 169 23.98 8.62 8.78
C THR A 169 25.48 8.92 8.73
N GLY A 170 25.97 9.31 7.56
CA GLY A 170 27.24 10.00 7.40
C GLY A 170 27.07 11.38 8.02
N GLY A 171 27.50 11.53 9.27
CA GLY A 171 27.28 12.74 10.05
C GLY A 171 27.94 13.98 9.44
N ASP A 172 27.14 14.78 8.73
CA ASP A 172 27.42 16.18 8.49
C ASP A 172 26.43 17.02 9.30
N ASN A 173 26.95 17.72 10.32
CA ASN A 173 26.20 18.55 11.27
C ASN A 173 25.66 19.84 10.63
N ASN A 174 24.89 19.73 9.54
CA ASN A 174 24.23 20.88 8.94
C ASN A 174 22.84 20.44 8.47
N GLY A 175 21.80 20.87 9.19
CA GLY A 175 20.43 20.36 9.10
C GLY A 175 19.72 20.68 7.79
N ALA A 176 20.15 20.05 6.70
CA ALA A 176 19.38 19.87 5.49
C ALA A 176 19.03 18.38 5.38
N ILE A 177 17.76 18.05 5.60
CA ILE A 177 17.24 16.71 5.28
C ILE A 177 17.29 16.60 3.76
N ASP A 178 18.26 15.83 3.27
CA ASP A 178 18.44 15.58 1.84
C ASP A 178 17.37 14.60 1.36
N ILE A 179 16.43 15.09 0.55
CA ILE A 179 15.36 14.30 -0.07
C ILE A 179 15.93 13.36 -1.16
N GLN A 180 17.23 13.42 -1.46
CA GLN A 180 17.90 12.65 -2.52
C GLN A 180 18.60 11.37 -2.06
N ASN A 181 18.67 11.08 -0.75
CA ASN A 181 19.30 9.85 -0.22
C ASN A 181 18.30 8.70 -0.08
N ARG A 182 17.81 8.18 -1.19
CA ARG A 182 17.05 6.91 -1.21
C ARG A 182 17.90 5.87 -1.93
N ASP A 183 18.00 4.67 -1.36
CA ASP A 183 18.73 3.55 -1.97
C ASP A 183 18.08 3.07 -3.26
N GLY A 184 16.97 3.70 -3.68
CA GLY A 184 16.27 3.53 -4.95
C GLY A 184 15.67 2.15 -5.18
N THR A 185 16.10 1.15 -4.41
CA THR A 185 15.70 -0.24 -4.51
C THR A 185 14.23 -0.35 -4.13
N ILE A 186 13.42 -0.79 -5.08
CA ILE A 186 11.99 -1.02 -4.95
C ILE A 186 11.76 -2.52 -4.99
N VAL A 187 10.94 -3.03 -4.10
CA VAL A 187 10.45 -4.41 -4.13
C VAL A 187 8.93 -4.35 -4.15
N VAL A 188 8.30 -5.07 -5.09
CA VAL A 188 6.88 -4.92 -5.42
C VAL A 188 6.28 -6.29 -5.77
N CYS A 189 4.97 -6.43 -5.60
CA CYS A 189 4.24 -7.57 -6.15
C CYS A 189 4.23 -7.51 -7.70
N ASP A 190 4.39 -8.67 -8.34
CA ASP A 190 4.31 -8.85 -9.80
C ASP A 190 2.85 -8.99 -10.24
N GLU A 191 2.06 -9.71 -9.45
CA GLU A 191 0.64 -9.88 -9.71
C GLU A 191 -0.18 -8.80 -8.98
N PRO A 192 -1.13 -8.14 -9.67
CA PRO A 192 -2.01 -7.18 -9.04
C PRO A 192 -3.12 -7.84 -8.22
N ILE A 193 -3.66 -7.07 -7.29
CA ILE A 193 -5.01 -7.31 -6.77
C ILE A 193 -6.00 -6.74 -7.79
N GLU A 194 -6.78 -7.59 -8.45
CA GLU A 194 -7.66 -7.22 -9.57
C GLU A 194 -9.14 -7.16 -9.18
N THR A 195 -9.86 -6.15 -9.70
CA THR A 195 -11.32 -6.10 -9.61
C THR A 195 -11.98 -5.43 -10.80
N PHE A 196 -13.13 -5.96 -11.20
CA PHE A 196 -14.00 -5.35 -12.19
C PHE A 196 -15.22 -4.70 -11.51
N ILE A 197 -15.36 -3.39 -11.68
CA ILE A 197 -16.48 -2.61 -11.13
C ILE A 197 -17.56 -2.44 -12.21
N ASN A 198 -18.71 -3.05 -11.98
CA ASN A 198 -19.90 -2.91 -12.80
C ASN A 198 -20.59 -1.54 -12.60
N PRO A 199 -21.19 -0.98 -13.67
CA PRO A 199 -21.85 0.33 -13.64
C PRO A 199 -23.03 0.45 -12.67
#